data_AF-A0A7Y1XH24-F1
#
_entry.id   AF-A0A7Y1XH24-F1
#
_cell.length_a   1.000
_cell.length_b   1.000
_cell.length_c   1.000
_cell.angle_alpha   90.00
_cell.angle_beta   90.00
_cell.angle_gamma   90.00
#
_symmetry.space_group_name_H-M   'P 1'
#
loop_
_entity.id
_entity.type
_entity.pdbx_description
1 polymer ?
#
loop_
_entity_poly.entity_id
_entity_poly.type
_entity_poly.pdbx_seq_one_letter_code
_entity_poly.pdbx_strand_id
1 'polypeptide(L)' 'MKEHPTLKAFLAQRDKSLDNQRRSALQKRHARGYRTARENLADLCDPGSFQEYGQLAVAAQRERRGIDDLR' A
#
# COMPACT_ATOMS: atom_id res chain seq x y z
N MET A 1 9.34 15.92 -20.56
CA MET A 1 8.71 16.63 -19.42
C MET A 1 9.52 16.26 -18.17
N LYS A 2 10.09 17.21 -17.42
CA LYS A 2 10.84 16.89 -16.19
C LYS A 2 9.85 16.51 -15.09
N GLU A 3 10.06 15.37 -14.44
CA GLU A 3 9.24 14.95 -13.30
C GLU A 3 9.32 15.98 -12.18
N HIS A 4 8.16 16.43 -11.68
CA HIS A 4 8.09 17.35 -10.57
C HIS A 4 8.42 16.61 -9.26
N PRO A 5 9.26 17.17 -8.36
CA PRO A 5 9.69 16.47 -7.14
C PRO A 5 8.53 16.01 -6.24
N THR A 6 7.41 16.73 -6.21
CA THR A 6 6.22 16.33 -5.44
C THR A 6 5.53 15.10 -6.00
N LEU A 7 5.54 14.91 -7.33
CA LEU A 7 4.99 13.71 -7.96
C LEU A 7 5.80 12.48 -7.54
N LYS A 8 7.13 12.60 -7.51
CA LYS A 8 8.01 11.53 -7.04
C LYS A 8 7.74 11.17 -5.58
N ALA A 9 7.58 12.16 -4.70
CA ALA A 9 7.26 11.94 -3.29
C ALA A 9 5.88 11.27 -3.11
N PHE A 10 4.88 11.69 -3.89
CA PHE A 10 3.55 11.09 -3.91
C PHE A 10 3.60 9.61 -4.34
N LEU A 11 4.27 9.30 -5.45
CA LEU A 11 4.41 7.92 -5.95
C LEU A 11 5.13 7.04 -4.94
N ALA A 12 6.22 7.53 -4.34
CA ALA A 12 6.92 6.80 -3.30
C ALA A 12 6.03 6.51 -2.09
N GLN A 13 5.20 7.47 -1.68
CA GLN A 13 4.27 7.30 -0.56
C GLN A 13 3.14 6.31 -0.89
N ARG A 14 2.60 6.37 -2.12
CA ARG A 14 1.60 5.41 -2.62
C ARG A 14 2.18 3.99 -2.63
N ASP A 15 3.40 3.82 -3.11
CA ASP A 15 3.99 2.50 -3.31
C ASP A 15 4.24 1.77 -1.98
N LYS A 16 4.43 2.49 -0.87
CA LYS A 16 4.57 1.89 0.48
C LYS A 16 3.38 1.02 0.89
N SER A 17 2.18 1.26 0.34
CA SER A 17 0.98 0.44 0.63
C SER A 17 0.90 -0.84 -0.21
N LEU A 18 1.81 -1.04 -1.18
CA LEU A 18 1.83 -2.19 -2.06
C LEU A 18 2.65 -3.34 -1.46
N ASP A 19 2.31 -4.57 -1.82
CA ASP A 19 2.96 -5.76 -1.26
C ASP A 19 4.47 -5.83 -1.54
N ASN A 20 4.93 -5.25 -2.67
CA ASN A 20 6.34 -5.18 -3.03
C ASN A 20 7.19 -4.36 -2.03
N GLN A 21 6.60 -3.35 -1.40
CA GLN A 21 7.22 -2.55 -0.33
C GLN A 21 7.00 -3.17 1.06
N ARG A 22 6.06 -4.12 1.20
CA ARG A 22 5.69 -4.77 2.47
C ARG A 22 6.09 -6.26 2.51
N ARG A 23 7.27 -6.61 1.96
CA ARG A 23 7.73 -8.00 1.76
C ARG A 23 7.64 -8.89 2.99
N SER A 24 7.97 -8.37 4.18
CA SER A 24 7.88 -9.16 5.42
C SER A 24 6.42 -9.56 5.73
N ALA A 25 5.46 -8.66 5.50
CA ALA A 25 4.04 -8.95 5.72
C ALA A 25 3.49 -9.93 4.66
N LEU A 26 3.89 -9.73 3.40
CA LEU A 26 3.60 -10.65 2.29
C LEU A 26 4.05 -12.08 2.61
N GLN A 27 5.33 -12.24 2.95
CA GLN A 27 5.92 -13.54 3.29
C GLN A 27 5.23 -14.19 4.48
N LYS A 28 4.88 -13.42 5.54
CA LYS A 28 4.14 -13.95 6.70
C LYS A 28 2.76 -14.47 6.33
N ARG A 29 2.07 -13.86 5.36
CA ARG A 29 0.77 -14.36 4.88
C ARG A 29 0.92 -15.62 4.04
N HIS A 30 1.84 -15.61 3.08
CA HIS A 30 2.12 -16.76 2.22
C HIS A 30 2.62 -17.98 3.00
N ALA A 31 3.47 -17.78 4.02
CA ALA A 31 3.94 -18.87 4.88
C ALA A 31 2.80 -19.58 5.64
N ARG A 32 1.64 -18.93 5.78
CA ARG A 32 0.43 -19.50 6.39
C ARG A 32 -0.59 -19.99 5.35
N GLY A 33 -0.25 -20.00 4.07
CA GLY A 33 -1.15 -20.37 2.98
C GLY A 33 -2.23 -19.33 2.65
N TYR A 34 -2.11 -18.10 3.15
CA TYR A 34 -3.06 -17.03 2.87
C TYR A 34 -2.58 -16.11 1.76
N ARG A 35 -3.53 -15.59 0.99
CA ARG A 35 -3.34 -14.43 0.10
C ARG A 35 -3.25 -13.13 0.88
N THR A 36 -2.65 -12.11 0.27
CA THR A 36 -2.74 -10.72 0.73
C THR A 36 -4.07 -10.08 0.34
N ALA A 37 -4.34 -8.91 0.93
CA ALA A 37 -5.49 -8.11 0.51
C ALA A 37 -5.39 -7.69 -0.96
N ARG A 38 -4.18 -7.34 -1.45
CA ARG A 38 -3.96 -6.93 -2.84
C ARG A 38 -4.11 -8.09 -3.81
N GLU A 39 -3.63 -9.28 -3.46
CA GLU A 39 -3.83 -10.50 -4.24
C GLU A 39 -5.32 -10.87 -4.34
N ASN A 40 -6.07 -10.72 -3.24
CA ASN A 40 -7.52 -10.94 -3.27
C ASN A 40 -8.24 -9.93 -4.18
N LEU A 41 -7.85 -8.65 -4.16
CA LEU A 41 -8.42 -7.64 -5.06
C LEU A 41 -8.10 -7.95 -6.53
N ALA A 42 -6.88 -8.40 -6.83
CA ALA A 42 -6.47 -8.75 -8.20
C ALA A 42 -7.20 -9.99 -8.74
N ASP A 43 -7.59 -10.93 -7.86
CA ASP A 43 -8.36 -12.12 -8.23
C ASP A 43 -9.86 -11.82 -8.37
N LEU A 44 -10.38 -10.86 -7.60
CA LEU A 44 -11.80 -10.52 -7.55
C LEU A 44 -12.23 -9.50 -8.62
N CYS A 45 -11.37 -8.52 -8.93
CA CYS A 45 -11.70 -7.41 -9.83
C CYS A 45 -11.15 -7.66 -11.23
N ASP A 46 -11.94 -7.29 -12.25
CA ASP A 46 -11.48 -7.34 -13.63
C ASP A 46 -10.25 -6.42 -13.83
N PRO A 47 -9.25 -6.82 -14.63
CA PRO A 47 -8.08 -6.00 -14.88
C PRO A 47 -8.43 -4.59 -15.37
N GLY A 48 -7.90 -3.57 -14.69
CA GLY A 48 -8.13 -2.16 -15.02
C GLY A 48 -9.46 -1.58 -14.51
N SER A 49 -10.32 -2.37 -13.85
CA SER A 49 -11.61 -1.88 -13.31
C SER A 49 -11.51 -1.28 -11.91
N PHE A 50 -10.48 -1.66 -11.15
CA PHE A 50 -10.39 -1.32 -9.74
C PHE A 50 -9.99 0.14 -9.52
N GLN A 51 -10.92 0.94 -8.97
CA GLN A 51 -10.68 2.30 -8.53
C GLN A 51 -10.55 2.36 -7.01
N GLU A 52 -9.36 2.67 -6.53
CA GLU A 52 -9.06 2.70 -5.09
C GLU A 52 -9.37 4.07 -4.47
N TYR A 53 -9.99 4.05 -3.30
CA TYR A 53 -10.25 5.23 -2.48
C TYR A 53 -9.61 5.04 -1.10
N GLY A 54 -8.97 6.08 -0.57
CA GLY A 54 -8.39 6.04 0.78
C GLY A 54 -7.07 5.31 0.92
N GLN A 55 -6.34 5.04 -0.18
CA GLN A 55 -5.05 4.33 -0.15
C GLN A 55 -4.01 4.93 0.83
N LEU A 56 -4.04 6.25 1.03
CA LEU A 56 -3.10 6.98 1.90
C LEU A 56 -3.59 7.12 3.35
N ALA A 57 -4.72 6.49 3.70
CA ALA A 57 -5.21 6.47 5.06
C ALA A 57 -4.21 5.75 5.99
N VAL A 58 -4.09 6.26 7.20
CA VAL A 58 -3.27 5.66 8.27
C VAL A 58 -4.11 5.56 9.53
N ALA A 59 -3.68 4.75 10.50
CA ALA A 59 -4.38 4.64 11.77
C ALA A 59 -4.53 6.01 12.46
N ALA A 60 -5.66 6.25 13.11
CA ALA A 60 -5.97 7.47 13.84
C ALA A 60 -5.20 7.54 15.19
N GLN A 61 -3.87 7.57 15.11
CA GLN A 61 -2.96 7.52 16.26
C GLN A 61 -1.85 8.59 16.16
N ARG A 62 -2.07 9.64 15.38
CA ARG A 62 -1.09 10.72 15.12
C ARG A 62 -0.66 11.48 16.37
N GLU A 63 -1.46 11.46 17.43
CA GLU A 63 -1.12 12.08 18.71
C GLU A 63 -0.05 11.31 19.48
N ARG A 64 0.09 9.99 19.23
CA ARG A 64 0.92 9.09 20.04
C ARG A 64 2.07 8.46 19.25
N ARG A 65 2.01 8.51 17.92
CA ARG A 65 2.97 7.88 17.00
C ARG A 65 3.36 8.86 15.91
N GLY A 66 4.65 8.86 15.56
CA GLY A 66 5.16 9.60 14.43
C GLY A 66 4.55 9.09 13.12
N ILE A 67 4.46 9.97 12.11
CA ILE A 67 3.81 9.62 10.84
C ILE A 67 4.52 8.47 10.11
N ASP A 68 5.83 8.32 10.28
CA ASP A 68 6.59 7.23 9.65
C ASP A 68 6.41 5.89 10.34
N ASP A 69 6.03 5.88 11.63
CA ASP A 69 5.63 4.66 12.34
C ASP A 69 4.21 4.21 11.93
N LEU A 70 3.36 5.14 11.50
CA LEU A 70 2.00 4.87 11.05
C LEU A 70 1.89 4.41 9.59
N ARG A 71 2.97 4.45 8.81
CA ARG A 71 3.02 4.12 7.38
C ARG A 71 3.65 2.75 7.16
#